data_AF-A0A261Y3S8-F1
#
_entry.id   AF-A0A261Y3S8-F1
#
_cell.length_a   1.000
_cell.length_b   1.000
_cell.length_c   1.000
_cell.angle_alpha   90.00
_cell.angle_beta   90.00
_cell.angle_gamma   90.00
#
_symmetry.space_group_name_H-M   'P 1'
#
loop_
_entity.id
_entity.type
_entity.pdbx_description
1 polymer ?
#
loop_
_entity_poly.entity_id
_entity_poly.type
_entity_poly.pdbx_seq_one_letter_code
_entity_poly.pdbx_strand_id
1 'polypeptide(L)'
;MHRLNVGHNRMVALRPSYKALPSMRVKPMSSFNRPSPVPLGDKKAQEEFQELVRKKHDSGFVAADASAKEVEEAMLHPDTRRKPKPEFEGDKNPKTGEIGGPKNEPVKHGDWSFGGRVTDF
;
A
#
# COMPACT_ATOMS: atom_id res chain seq x y z
N MET A 1 51.78 22.60 -40.96
CA MET A 1 50.96 22.95 -42.15
C MET A 1 49.50 23.06 -41.72
N HIS A 2 48.84 24.08 -42.28
CA HIS A 2 47.60 24.76 -41.91
C HIS A 2 46.35 23.90 -41.62
N ARG A 3 45.57 24.26 -40.59
CA ARG A 3 44.18 23.81 -40.41
C ARG A 3 43.24 24.81 -41.09
N LEU A 4 42.46 24.36 -42.06
CA LEU A 4 41.32 25.09 -42.62
C LEU A 4 40.05 24.59 -41.92
N ASN A 5 39.28 25.51 -41.32
CA ASN A 5 37.97 25.20 -40.75
C ASN A 5 36.89 25.69 -41.72
N VAL A 6 36.15 24.78 -42.34
CA VAL A 6 35.04 25.09 -43.26
C VAL A 6 33.72 24.94 -42.50
N GLY A 7 33.02 26.06 -42.33
CA GLY A 7 31.74 26.13 -41.64
C GLY A 7 30.63 25.34 -42.32
N HIS A 8 29.69 24.84 -41.52
CA HIS A 8 28.46 24.20 -42.00
C HIS A 8 27.26 24.87 -41.33
N ASN A 9 26.52 25.65 -42.12
CA ASN A 9 25.23 26.24 -41.74
C ASN A 9 24.15 25.14 -41.78
N ARG A 10 23.43 24.90 -40.67
CA ARG A 10 22.24 24.05 -40.65
C ARG A 10 20.98 24.89 -40.80
N MET A 11 20.26 24.73 -41.91
CA MET A 11 18.88 25.21 -42.06
C MET A 11 17.93 24.36 -41.21
N VAL A 12 17.08 25.01 -40.41
CA VAL A 12 15.98 24.38 -39.65
C VAL A 12 14.67 24.52 -40.43
N ALA A 13 14.01 23.39 -40.74
CA ALA A 13 12.69 23.37 -41.34
C ALA A 13 11.60 23.33 -40.24
N LEU A 14 10.64 24.25 -40.31
CA LEU A 14 9.51 24.36 -39.37
C LEU A 14 8.39 23.38 -39.77
N ARG A 15 7.91 22.55 -38.83
CA ARG A 15 6.74 21.68 -39.01
C ARG A 15 5.49 22.33 -38.39
N PRO A 16 4.33 22.34 -39.07
CA PRO A 16 3.12 22.97 -38.54
C PRO A 16 2.42 22.06 -37.50
N SER A 17 2.01 22.66 -36.39
CA SER A 17 1.33 22.00 -35.28
C SER A 17 -0.19 22.06 -35.46
N TYR A 18 -0.83 20.90 -35.65
CA TYR A 18 -2.28 20.75 -35.57
C TYR A 18 -2.66 20.45 -34.12
N LYS A 19 -3.51 21.31 -33.53
CA LYS A 19 -4.00 21.15 -32.15
C LYS A 19 -5.01 19.99 -32.09
N ALA A 20 -4.69 18.95 -31.32
CA ALA A 20 -5.60 17.84 -31.04
C ALA A 20 -6.69 18.27 -30.05
N LEU A 21 -7.95 17.87 -30.30
CA LEU A 21 -9.05 18.07 -29.36
C LEU A 21 -8.97 17.07 -28.19
N PRO A 22 -9.36 17.48 -26.97
CA PRO A 22 -9.29 16.60 -25.81
C PRO A 22 -10.33 15.48 -25.91
N SER A 23 -9.85 14.23 -25.79
CA SER A 23 -10.68 13.05 -25.63
C SER A 23 -11.43 13.10 -24.30
N MET A 24 -12.75 13.22 -24.34
CA MET A 24 -13.58 13.16 -23.14
C MET A 24 -13.66 11.71 -22.64
N ARG A 25 -13.02 11.44 -21.50
CA ARG A 25 -13.15 10.16 -20.80
C ARG A 25 -14.52 10.07 -20.15
N VAL A 26 -15.42 9.26 -20.72
CA VAL A 26 -16.71 8.93 -20.11
C VAL A 26 -16.45 8.11 -18.85
N LYS A 27 -16.88 8.59 -17.67
CA LYS A 27 -16.86 7.80 -16.43
C LYS A 27 -17.86 6.64 -16.60
N PRO A 28 -17.48 5.37 -16.35
CA PRO A 28 -18.44 4.28 -16.42
C PRO A 28 -19.51 4.51 -15.34
N MET A 29 -20.79 4.57 -15.74
CA MET A 29 -21.89 4.53 -14.79
C MET A 29 -21.85 3.20 -14.04
N SER A 30 -22.15 3.26 -12.73
CA SER A 30 -22.17 2.17 -11.76
C SER A 30 -22.35 0.79 -12.38
N SER A 31 -21.29 -0.03 -12.34
CA SER A 31 -21.37 -1.41 -12.77
C SER A 31 -22.09 -2.24 -11.70
N PHE A 32 -23.39 -2.49 -11.92
CA PHE A 32 -24.20 -3.45 -11.15
C PHE A 32 -23.60 -4.88 -11.11
N ASN A 33 -22.53 -5.14 -11.86
CA ASN A 33 -21.80 -6.41 -11.88
C ASN A 33 -20.80 -6.58 -10.73
N ARG A 34 -20.70 -5.62 -9.80
CA ARG A 34 -19.99 -5.79 -8.52
C ARG A 34 -20.94 -5.37 -7.41
N PRO A 35 -21.05 -6.13 -6.30
CA PRO A 35 -21.89 -5.74 -5.18
C PRO A 35 -21.23 -4.56 -4.44
N SER A 36 -21.24 -3.37 -5.04
CA SER A 36 -20.99 -2.13 -4.33
C SER A 36 -22.29 -1.69 -3.68
N PRO A 37 -22.23 -1.13 -2.46
CA PRO A 37 -23.37 -0.44 -1.86
C PRO A 37 -23.96 0.54 -2.88
N VAL A 38 -25.28 0.54 -3.04
CA VAL A 38 -25.96 1.51 -3.91
C VAL A 38 -25.62 2.92 -3.43
N PRO A 39 -25.20 3.84 -4.32
CA PRO A 39 -24.90 5.20 -3.92
C PRO A 39 -26.17 5.89 -3.42
N LEU A 40 -26.02 6.79 -2.45
CA LEU A 40 -27.12 7.61 -1.98
C LEU A 40 -27.60 8.53 -3.12
N GLY A 41 -28.92 8.73 -3.23
CA GLY A 41 -29.53 9.49 -4.33
C GLY A 41 -29.07 10.95 -4.39
N ASP A 42 -28.81 11.56 -3.24
CA ASP A 42 -28.29 12.93 -3.11
C ASP A 42 -26.76 12.94 -3.09
N LYS A 43 -26.14 13.55 -4.11
CA LYS A 43 -24.68 13.62 -4.25
C LYS A 43 -23.98 14.27 -3.05
N LYS A 44 -24.57 15.32 -2.48
CA LYS A 44 -24.03 16.02 -1.30
C LYS A 44 -23.98 15.11 -0.08
N ALA A 45 -25.06 14.35 0.16
CA ALA A 45 -25.11 13.42 1.27
C ALA A 45 -24.13 12.25 1.10
N GLN A 46 -23.91 11.80 -0.15
CA GLN A 46 -22.88 10.80 -0.46
C GLN A 46 -21.45 11.32 -0.18
N GLU A 47 -21.18 12.58 -0.51
CA GLU A 47 -19.89 13.24 -0.25
C GLU A 47 -19.63 13.40 1.25
N GLU A 48 -20.61 13.88 2.01
CA GLU A 48 -20.53 13.98 3.47
C GLU A 48 -20.28 12.62 4.13
N PHE A 49 -20.98 11.57 3.68
CA PHE A 49 -20.77 10.21 4.16
C PHE A 49 -19.35 9.72 3.89
N GLN A 50 -18.85 9.91 2.66
CA GLN A 50 -17.50 9.48 2.29
C GLN A 50 -16.42 10.26 3.06
N GLU A 51 -16.63 11.56 3.29
CA GLU A 51 -15.73 12.39 4.08
C GLU A 51 -15.68 11.91 5.54
N LEU A 52 -16.83 11.62 6.16
CA LEU A 52 -16.89 11.09 7.52
C LEU A 52 -16.20 9.73 7.65
N VAL A 53 -16.44 8.82 6.69
CA VAL A 53 -15.80 7.50 6.68
C VAL A 53 -14.29 7.65 6.53
N ARG A 54 -13.82 8.49 5.60
CA ARG A 54 -12.41 8.75 5.38
C ARG A 54 -11.75 9.37 6.61
N LYS A 55 -12.37 10.41 7.18
CA LYS A 55 -11.89 11.08 8.38
C LYS A 55 -11.75 10.11 9.55
N LYS A 56 -12.71 9.21 9.75
CA LYS A 56 -12.66 8.18 10.81
C LYS A 56 -11.55 7.15 10.57
N HIS A 57 -11.36 6.74 9.31
CA HIS A 57 -10.26 5.85 8.93
C HIS A 57 -8.89 6.48 9.15
N ASP A 58 -8.76 7.77 8.82
CA ASP A 58 -7.51 8.52 8.95
C ASP A 58 -7.26 8.96 10.42
N SER A 59 -8.31 9.16 11.22
CA SER A 59 -8.22 9.54 12.63
C SER A 59 -8.03 8.37 13.59
N GLY A 60 -7.68 7.18 13.09
CA GLY A 60 -7.17 6.08 13.90
C GLY A 60 -5.86 6.49 14.56
N PHE A 61 -5.98 7.11 15.74
CA PHE A 61 -4.96 7.49 16.72
C PHE A 61 -3.50 7.15 16.36
N VAL A 62 -2.79 8.05 15.69
CA VAL A 62 -1.33 8.00 15.62
C VAL A 62 -0.78 9.35 16.06
N ALA A 63 -0.13 9.36 17.22
CA ALA A 63 0.75 10.45 17.60
C ALA A 63 1.97 10.42 16.67
N ALA A 64 2.46 11.58 16.22
CA ALA A 64 3.52 11.68 15.21
C ALA A 64 4.88 11.09 15.68
N ASP A 65 5.00 10.75 16.96
CA ASP A 65 6.16 10.16 17.64
C ASP A 65 6.00 8.66 17.95
N ALA A 66 4.88 8.03 17.57
CA ALA A 66 4.61 6.63 17.86
C ALA A 66 5.52 5.67 17.06
N SER A 67 6.06 4.67 17.74
CA SER A 67 6.84 3.60 17.12
C SER A 67 5.97 2.78 16.15
N ALA A 68 6.58 2.14 15.14
CA ALA A 68 5.84 1.34 14.15
C ALA A 68 4.93 0.26 14.76
N LYS A 69 5.26 -0.23 15.97
CA LYS A 69 4.44 -1.19 16.73
C LYS A 69 3.20 -0.54 17.35
N GLU A 70 3.32 0.68 17.85
CA GLU A 70 2.20 1.44 18.42
C GLU A 70 1.25 1.92 17.32
N VAL A 71 1.79 2.26 16.14
CA VAL A 71 1.01 2.55 14.94
C VAL A 71 0.21 1.31 14.49
N GLU A 72 0.84 0.13 14.44
CA GLU A 72 0.11 -1.12 14.13
C GLU A 72 -0.99 -1.39 15.18
N GLU A 73 -0.68 -1.22 16.47
CA GLU A 73 -1.67 -1.44 17.55
C GLU A 73 -2.85 -0.46 17.50
N ALA A 74 -2.65 0.78 17.10
CA ALA A 74 -3.73 1.76 16.98
C ALA A 74 -4.64 1.52 15.75
N MET A 75 -4.11 0.88 14.71
CA MET A 75 -4.86 0.48 13.52
C MET A 75 -5.57 -0.87 13.70
N LEU A 76 -5.31 -1.59 14.80
CA LEU A 76 -5.97 -2.84 15.11
C LEU A 76 -7.36 -2.59 15.74
N HIS A 77 -8.35 -3.36 15.30
CA HIS A 77 -9.64 -3.43 15.98
C HIS A 77 -9.45 -3.87 17.45
N PRO A 78 -10.22 -3.38 18.43
CA PRO A 78 -10.10 -3.76 19.85
C PRO A 78 -10.15 -5.27 20.08
N ASP A 79 -10.95 -6.00 19.30
CA ASP A 79 -11.07 -7.46 19.40
C ASP A 79 -9.97 -8.23 18.65
N THR A 80 -9.12 -7.54 17.88
CA THR A 80 -8.05 -8.22 17.15
C THR A 80 -6.99 -8.72 18.12
N ARG A 81 -6.77 -10.03 18.11
CA ARG A 81 -5.72 -10.64 18.91
C ARG A 81 -4.32 -10.23 18.41
N ARG A 82 -3.50 -9.73 19.33
CA ARG A 82 -2.13 -9.32 19.05
C ARG A 82 -1.26 -10.52 18.65
N LYS A 83 -0.35 -10.29 17.70
CA LYS A 83 0.65 -11.30 17.30
C LYS A 83 1.61 -11.55 18.47
N PRO A 84 2.13 -12.78 18.61
CA PRO A 84 3.16 -13.07 19.60
C PRO A 84 4.41 -12.22 19.32
N LYS A 85 5.09 -11.80 20.40
CA LYS A 85 6.37 -11.10 20.28
C LYS A 85 7.42 -12.06 19.68
N PRO A 86 8.32 -11.58 18.82
CA PRO A 86 9.44 -12.38 18.33
C PRO A 86 10.32 -12.81 19.50
N GLU A 87 10.83 -14.05 19.46
CA GLU A 87 11.67 -14.62 20.52
C GLU A 87 13.15 -14.30 20.36
N PHE A 88 13.57 -14.05 19.12
CA PHE A 88 14.94 -13.69 18.80
C PHE A 88 14.97 -12.49 17.86
N GLU A 89 16.05 -11.73 17.99
CA GLU A 89 16.37 -10.61 17.10
C GLU A 89 17.27 -11.08 15.95
N GLY A 90 17.12 -10.45 14.79
CA GLY A 90 17.84 -10.82 13.56
C GLY A 90 17.17 -11.93 12.77
N ASP A 91 17.94 -12.47 11.80
CA ASP A 91 17.46 -13.46 10.84
C ASP A 91 17.85 -14.89 11.21
N LYS A 92 18.72 -15.06 12.22
CA LYS A 92 19.24 -16.35 12.66
C LYS A 92 18.65 -16.75 14.00
N ASN A 93 18.02 -17.92 14.06
CA ASN A 93 17.56 -18.50 15.31
C ASN A 93 18.77 -18.96 16.15
N PRO A 94 18.99 -18.46 17.38
CA PRO A 94 20.13 -18.84 18.20
C PRO A 94 20.08 -20.28 18.71
N LYS A 95 18.90 -20.92 18.72
CA LYS A 95 18.71 -22.30 19.20
C LYS A 95 18.92 -23.33 18.09
N THR A 96 18.28 -23.12 16.94
CA THR A 96 18.33 -24.07 15.81
C THR A 96 19.39 -23.72 14.77
N GLY A 97 19.88 -22.47 14.77
CA GLY A 97 20.83 -21.97 13.78
C GLY A 97 20.21 -21.67 12.41
N GLU A 98 18.91 -21.89 12.24
CA GLU A 98 18.16 -21.63 11.01
C GLU A 98 18.16 -20.14 10.66
N ILE A 99 18.28 -19.83 9.37
CA ILE A 99 18.32 -18.45 8.84
C ILE A 99 17.08 -18.21 7.98
N GLY A 100 16.38 -17.11 8.22
CA GLY A 100 15.20 -16.69 7.42
C GLY A 100 13.89 -17.42 7.78
N GLY A 101 13.89 -18.19 8.87
CA GLY A 101 12.68 -18.84 9.39
C GLY A 101 11.78 -17.91 10.21
N PRO A 102 10.61 -18.39 10.66
CA PRO A 102 9.77 -17.65 11.60
C PRO A 102 10.57 -17.20 12.83
N LYS A 103 10.36 -15.95 13.27
CA LYS A 103 11.04 -15.38 14.47
C LYS A 103 10.57 -15.97 15.80
N ASN A 104 9.75 -17.01 15.73
CA ASN A 104 9.22 -17.78 16.84
C ASN A 104 9.37 -19.25 16.48
N GLU A 105 9.84 -20.04 17.44
CA GLU A 105 9.99 -21.48 17.25
C GLU A 105 8.59 -22.12 17.11
N PRO A 106 8.32 -22.88 16.02
CA PRO A 106 6.98 -23.38 15.73
C PRO A 106 6.58 -24.63 16.53
N VAL A 107 7.53 -25.45 17.00
CA VAL A 107 7.29 -26.78 17.61
C VAL A 107 7.44 -26.74 19.14
N LYS A 108 7.08 -25.63 19.80
CA LYS A 108 7.28 -25.47 21.25
C LYS A 108 6.58 -26.50 22.11
N HIS A 109 5.46 -27.03 21.62
CA HIS A 109 4.58 -27.94 22.35
C HIS A 109 4.50 -29.33 21.71
N GLY A 110 5.42 -29.66 20.80
CA GLY A 110 5.41 -30.91 20.04
C GLY A 110 4.64 -30.86 18.72
N ASP A 111 3.76 -29.87 18.55
CA ASP A 111 3.00 -29.61 17.31
C ASP A 111 3.38 -28.28 16.67
N TRP A 112 3.19 -28.16 15.35
CA TRP A 112 3.41 -26.90 14.63
C TRP A 112 2.31 -25.91 15.01
N SER A 113 2.69 -24.83 15.71
CA SER A 113 1.75 -23.81 16.15
C SER A 113 2.25 -22.39 15.91
N PHE A 114 1.36 -21.49 15.49
CA PHE A 114 1.64 -20.06 15.39
C PHE A 114 0.50 -19.24 15.97
N GLY A 115 0.84 -18.36 16.92
CA GLY A 115 -0.14 -17.57 17.65
C GLY A 115 -1.23 -18.45 18.23
N GLY A 116 -0.92 -19.55 18.91
CA GLY A 116 -1.93 -20.41 19.55
C GLY A 116 -2.94 -21.09 18.60
N ARG A 117 -2.64 -21.17 17.30
CA ARG A 117 -3.33 -22.07 16.37
C ARG A 117 -2.36 -23.16 15.96
N VAL A 118 -2.82 -24.40 16.03
CA VAL A 118 -2.09 -25.57 15.52
C VAL A 118 -2.40 -25.71 14.03
N THR A 119 -1.39 -25.95 13.23
CA THR A 119 -1.51 -26.17 11.78
C THR A 119 -1.03 -27.57 11.46
N ASP A 120 -1.92 -28.38 10.88
CA ASP A 120 -1.60 -29.69 10.31
C ASP A 120 -1.43 -29.52 8.80
N PHE A 121 -0.37 -30.08 8.21
CA PHE A 121 0.00 -29.92 6.80
C PHE A 121 -0.14 -31.24 6.04
#